data_AF-X0T9C1-F1
#
_entry.id   AF-X0T9C1-F1
#
_cell.length_a   1.000
_cell.length_b   1.000
_cell.length_c   1.000
_cell.angle_alpha   90.00
_cell.angle_beta   90.00
_cell.angle_gamma   90.00
#
_symmetry.space_group_name_H-M   'P 1'
#
loop_
_entity.id
_entity.type
_entity.pdbx_description
1 polymer ?
#
loop_
_entity_poly.entity_id
_entity_poly.type
_entity_poly.pdbx_seq_one_letter_code
_entity_poly.pdbx_strand_id
1 'polypeptide(L)' 'MEEKRKYIRIEAPIVVTYRFSGKDATTKKTITKDFSEGGIRFPVYEKLSIGTPLELYIETPFDTMPIYAAGQIIWA' A
#
# COMPACT_ATOMS: atom_id res chain seq x y z
N MET A 1 -10.02 -15.29 18.47
CA MET A 1 -9.32 -14.01 18.32
C MET A 1 -10.33 -13.05 17.72
N GLU A 2 -10.64 -11.97 18.42
CA GLU A 2 -11.68 -11.02 18.00
C GLU A 2 -11.14 -10.08 16.92
N GLU A 3 -11.97 -9.79 15.91
CA GLU A 3 -11.62 -8.85 14.85
C GLU A 3 -11.48 -7.43 15.42
N LYS A 4 -10.35 -6.78 15.15
CA LYS A 4 -10.02 -5.42 15.64
C LYS A 4 -9.97 -4.38 14.51
N ARG A 5 -10.08 -4.81 13.25
CA ARG A 5 -10.04 -3.91 12.10
C ARG A 5 -11.35 -3.12 12.01
N LYS A 6 -11.21 -1.80 11.92
CA LYS A 6 -12.34 -0.89 11.67
C LYS A 6 -12.92 -1.07 10.27
N TYR A 7 -12.08 -1.44 9.29
CA TYR A 7 -12.45 -1.55 7.88
C TYR A 7 -12.27 -2.98 7.39
N ILE A 8 -13.23 -3.46 6.60
CA ILE A 8 -13.10 -4.75 5.93
C ILE A 8 -11.97 -4.69 4.90
N ARG A 9 -11.25 -5.80 4.75
CA ARG A 9 -10.24 -5.94 3.69
C ARG A 9 -10.82 -6.70 2.53
N ILE A 10 -10.57 -6.19 1.33
CA ILE A 10 -10.94 -6.81 0.07
C ILE A 10 -9.70 -7.53 -0.46
N GLU A 11 -9.79 -8.85 -0.59
CA GLU A 11 -8.78 -9.67 -1.25
C GLU A 11 -8.94 -9.56 -2.77
N ALA A 12 -8.37 -8.51 -3.35
CA ALA A 12 -8.34 -8.34 -4.79
C ALA A 12 -6.96 -7.85 -5.25
N PRO A 13 -6.45 -8.37 -6.38
CA PRO A 13 -5.21 -7.90 -6.96
C PRO A 13 -5.47 -6.56 -7.64
N ILE A 14 -4.97 -5.48 -7.04
CA ILE A 14 -4.89 -4.17 -7.68
C ILE A 14 -3.45 -3.75 -7.80
N VAL A 15 -3.22 -2.93 -8.81
CA VAL A 15 -1.89 -2.46 -9.15
C VAL A 15 -1.57 -1.24 -8.31
N VAL A 16 -0.43 -1.28 -7.62
CA VAL A 16 0.04 -0.16 -6.81
C VAL A 16 1.45 0.23 -7.21
N THR A 17 1.62 1.52 -7.44
CA THR A 17 2.92 2.16 -7.60
C THR A 17 3.26 2.86 -6.30
N TYR A 18 4.46 2.64 -5.78
CA TYR A 18 4.88 3.18 -4.49
C TYR A 18 6.29 3.75 -4.55
N ARG A 19 6.56 4.67 -3.63
CA ARG A 19 7.87 5.30 -3.45
C ARG A 19 8.10 5.55 -1.95
N PHE A 20 9.26 5.15 -1.44
CA PHE A 20 9.67 5.49 -0.07
C PHE A 20 10.20 6.92 -0.03
N SER A 21 9.84 7.69 1.00
CA SER A 21 10.38 9.04 1.15
C SER A 21 11.82 8.98 1.69
N GLY A 22 12.81 9.45 0.93
CA GLY A 22 14.23 9.43 1.29
C GLY A 22 15.17 9.53 0.07
N LYS A 23 16.49 9.71 0.29
CA LYS A 23 17.49 9.68 -0.80
C LYS A 23 17.49 8.29 -1.45
N ASP A 24 17.44 8.25 -2.78
CA ASP A 24 17.27 7.08 -3.66
C ASP A 24 15.84 6.52 -3.78
N ALA A 25 14.85 7.42 -3.77
CA ALA A 25 13.42 7.11 -3.96
C ALA A 25 13.10 6.59 -5.38
N THR A 26 13.48 5.35 -5.67
CA THR A 26 13.06 4.65 -6.89
C THR A 26 11.59 4.30 -6.80
N THR A 27 10.81 4.75 -7.78
CA THR A 27 9.41 4.34 -7.94
C THR A 27 9.33 2.87 -8.31
N LYS A 28 8.51 2.11 -7.60
CA LYS A 28 8.31 0.67 -7.81
C LYS A 28 6.85 0.34 -8.02
N LYS A 29 6.57 -0.75 -8.75
CA LYS A 29 5.21 -1.21 -9.08
C LYS A 29 5.04 -2.64 -8.59
N THR A 30 3.91 -2.95 -7.97
CA THR A 30 3.59 -4.29 -7.43
C THR A 30 2.08 -4.53 -7.44
N ILE A 31 1.67 -5.73 -7.04
CA ILE A 31 0.26 -6.14 -6.93
C ILE A 31 -0.07 -6.35 -5.45
N THR A 32 -1.23 -5.84 -5.03
CA THR A 32 -1.71 -6.03 -3.66
C THR A 32 -2.11 -7.46 -3.37
N LYS A 33 -1.96 -7.87 -2.11
CA LYS A 33 -2.63 -9.04 -1.56
C LYS A 33 -4.04 -8.71 -1.11
N ASP A 34 -4.20 -7.55 -0.47
CA ASP A 34 -5.49 -6.98 -0.08
C ASP A 34 -5.36 -5.47 0.16
N PHE A 35 -6.51 -4.83 0.27
CA PHE A 35 -6.63 -3.42 0.64
C PHE A 35 -7.94 -3.14 1.38
N SER A 36 -8.00 -1.98 2.00
CA SER A 36 -9.15 -1.43 2.72
C SER A 36 -9.06 0.10 2.69
N GLU A 37 -10.11 0.78 3.13
CA GLU A 37 -10.10 2.25 3.28
C GLU A 37 -8.92 2.72 4.15
N GLY A 38 -8.59 2.00 5.22
CA GLY A 38 -7.56 2.39 6.18
C GLY A 38 -6.15 1.86 5.90
N GLY A 39 -5.94 1.05 4.86
CA GLY A 39 -4.61 0.51 4.58
C GLY A 39 -4.57 -0.58 3.53
N ILE A 40 -3.35 -0.87 3.07
CA ILE A 40 -3.03 -1.74 1.93
C ILE A 40 -1.93 -2.74 2.31
N ARG A 41 -1.94 -3.92 1.71
CA ARG A 41 -0.89 -4.94 1.89
C ARG A 41 -0.38 -5.41 0.54
N PHE A 42 0.95 -5.35 0.35
CA PHE A 42 1.62 -5.81 -0.86
C PHE A 42 3.03 -6.34 -0.51
N PRO A 43 3.59 -7.23 -1.34
CA PRO A 43 4.97 -7.70 -1.16
C PRO A 43 5.97 -6.62 -1.55
N VAL A 44 7.06 -6.55 -0.78
CA VAL A 44 8.25 -5.74 -1.02
C VAL A 44 9.48 -6.65 -0.90
N TYR A 45 10.57 -6.30 -1.58
CA TYR A 45 11.80 -7.10 -1.56
C TYR A 45 12.90 -6.46 -0.70
N GLU A 46 12.69 -5.22 -0.30
CA GLU A 46 13.59 -4.44 0.52
C GLU A 46 13.27 -4.64 2.00
N LYS A 47 14.31 -4.58 2.83
CA LYS A 47 14.13 -4.52 4.27
C LYS A 47 13.63 -3.13 4.66
N LEU A 48 12.42 -3.05 5.21
CA LEU A 48 11.79 -1.80 5.63
C LEU A 48 11.75 -1.69 7.15
N SER A 49 11.86 -0.46 7.65
CA SER A 49 11.62 -0.15 9.05
C SER A 49 10.16 0.22 9.26
N ILE A 50 9.58 -0.20 10.38
CA ILE A 50 8.27 0.31 10.82
C ILE A 50 8.36 1.83 10.97
N GLY A 51 7.33 2.54 10.53
CA GLY A 51 7.26 3.99 10.49
C GLY A 51 7.87 4.61 9.22
N THR A 52 8.50 3.83 8.34
CA THR A 52 9.01 4.36 7.06
C THR A 52 7.85 4.96 6.26
N PRO A 53 7.91 6.25 5.90
CA PRO A 53 6.89 6.90 5.09
C PRO A 53 6.93 6.42 3.64
N LEU A 54 5.76 6.30 3.04
CA LEU A 54 5.60 5.97 1.63
C LEU A 54 4.50 6.79 0.97
N GLU A 55 4.72 7.09 -0.29
CA GLU A 55 3.73 7.61 -1.21
C GLU A 55 3.21 6.47 -2.08
N LEU A 56 1.89 6.46 -2.29
CA LEU A 56 1.16 5.43 -3.00
C LEU A 56 0.35 6.07 -4.13
N TYR A 57 0.36 5.37 -5.25
CA TYR A 57 -0.49 5.62 -6.41
C TYR A 57 -1.17 4.31 -6.77
N ILE A 58 -2.49 4.27 -6.58
CA ILE A 58 -3.28 3.04 -6.66
C ILE A 58 -4.20 3.13 -7.88
N GLU A 59 -4.04 2.18 -8.79
CA GLU A 59 -4.87 2.04 -9.98
C GLU A 59 -6.03 1.10 -9.66
N THR A 60 -7.24 1.63 -9.47
CA THR A 60 -8.44 0.82 -9.25
C THR A 60 -9.10 0.47 -10.58
N PRO A 61 -9.55 -0.78 -10.80
CA PRO A 61 -10.10 -1.20 -12.08
C PRO A 61 -11.47 -0.60 -12.41
N PHE A 62 -12.16 -0.01 -11.42
CA PHE A 62 -13.53 0.50 -11.56
C PHE A 62 -13.61 2.03 -11.65
N ASP A 63 -12.46 2.70 -11.60
CA ASP A 63 -12.39 4.16 -11.67
C ASP A 63 -11.26 4.57 -12.62
N THR A 64 -11.49 5.64 -13.37
CA THR A 64 -10.45 6.25 -14.21
C THR A 64 -9.55 7.17 -13.40
N MET A 65 -9.99 7.60 -12.21
CA MET A 65 -9.20 8.43 -11.33
C MET A 65 -8.37 7.57 -10.35
N PRO A 66 -7.03 7.64 -10.43
CA PRO A 66 -6.17 6.93 -9.51
C PRO A 66 -6.23 7.53 -8.10
N ILE A 67 -6.05 6.69 -7.08
CA ILE A 67 -5.99 7.15 -5.69
C ILE A 67 -4.54 7.48 -5.34
N TYR A 68 -4.31 8.73 -4.94
CA TYR A 68 -3.05 9.18 -4.33
C TYR A 68 -3.17 9.11 -2.81
N ALA A 69 -2.23 8.44 -2.16
CA ALA A 69 -2.23 8.31 -0.70
C ALA A 69 -0.82 8.41 -0.13
N ALA A 70 -0.74 8.89 1.11
CA ALA A 70 0.46 8.79 1.94
C ALA A 70 0.21 7.76 3.03
N GLY A 71 1.24 6.97 3.35
CA GLY A 71 1.16 5.93 4.37
C GLY A 71 2.47 5.74 5.10
N GLN A 72 2.45 4.83 6.07
CA GLN A 72 3.61 4.40 6.82
C GLN A 72 3.62 2.88 6.94
N ILE A 73 4.80 2.28 6.95
CA ILE A 73 4.95 0.84 7.22
C ILE A 73 4.55 0.57 8.67
N ILE A 74 3.56 -0.29 8.89
CA ILE A 74 3.10 -0.67 10.23
C ILE A 74 3.62 -2.05 10.68
N TRP A 75 4.06 -2.87 9.72
CA TRP A 75 4.74 -4.16 9.90
C TRP A 75 5.35 -4.58 8.56
N ALA A 76 6.42 -5.39 8.58
CA ALA A 76 7.12 -5.90 7.40
C ALA A 76 7.63 -7.33 7.65
#